data_AF-A0A3D0K294-F1
#
_entry.id   AF-A0A3D0K294-F1
#
_cell.length_a   1.000
_cell.length_b   1.000
_cell.length_c   1.000
_cell.angle_alpha   90.00
_cell.angle_beta   90.00
_cell.angle_gamma   90.00
#
_symmetry.space_group_name_H-M   'P 1'
#
loop_
_entity.id
_entity.type
_entity.pdbx_description
1 polymer ?
#
loop_
_entity_poly.entity_id
_entity_poly.type
_entity_poly.pdbx_seq_one_letter_code
_entity_poly.pdbx_strand_id
1 'polypeptide(L)' 'LAVDLPSGMDADSGRALGHAVRADRTATFVGWKAGFLDETGRDLLGRIEVVEIGIPEVLKQRHGRPARA' A
#
# COMPACT_ATOMS: atom_id res chain seq x y z
N LEU A 1 0.29 12.78 5.41
CA LEU A 1 0.98 12.12 4.27
C LEU A 1 1.76 10.94 4.81
N ALA A 2 1.52 9.74 4.27
CA ALA A 2 2.33 8.55 4.50
C ALA A 2 3.21 8.25 3.28
N VAL A 3 4.41 7.75 3.53
CA VAL A 3 5.35 7.31 2.49
C VAL A 3 5.41 5.79 2.55
N ASP A 4 5.21 5.16 1.41
CA ASP A 4 4.99 3.74 1.20
C ASP A 4 3.67 3.21 1.77
N LEU A 5 3.49 3.25 3.09
CA LEU A 5 2.26 2.91 3.81
C LEU A 5 2.16 3.70 5.13
N PRO A 6 0.97 3.81 5.75
CA PRO A 6 0.84 4.42 7.07
C PRO A 6 1.64 3.64 8.12
N SER A 7 2.52 4.32 8.86
CA SER A 7 3.31 3.67 9.91
C SER A 7 2.40 3.00 10.95
N GLY A 8 2.69 1.74 11.26
CA GLY A 8 1.88 0.91 12.17
C GLY A 8 0.77 0.11 11.49
N MET A 9 0.58 0.23 10.17
CA MET A 9 -0.28 -0.66 9.39
C MET A 9 0.52 -1.87 8.89
N ASP A 10 -0.09 -3.04 8.90
CA ASP A 10 0.44 -4.26 8.28
C ASP A 10 0.25 -4.23 6.76
N ALA A 11 1.33 -4.42 6.00
CA ALA A 11 1.31 -4.25 4.54
C ALA A 11 0.52 -5.35 3.80
N ASP A 12 0.33 -6.52 4.42
CA ASP A 12 -0.33 -7.66 3.78
C ASP A 12 -1.82 -7.76 4.13
N SER A 13 -2.18 -7.54 5.40
CA SER A 13 -3.55 -7.65 5.90
C SER A 13 -4.30 -6.33 5.99
N GLY A 14 -3.58 -5.20 5.97
CA GLY A 14 -4.18 -3.87 6.11
C GLY A 14 -4.56 -3.49 7.54
N ARG A 15 -4.34 -4.38 8.51
CA ARG A 15 -4.70 -4.15 9.92
C ARG A 15 -3.71 -3.20 10.59
N ALA A 16 -4.20 -2.39 11.53
CA ALA A 16 -3.34 -1.68 12.46
C ALA A 16 -2.69 -2.66 13.45
N LEU A 17 -1.37 -2.57 13.61
CA LEU A 17 -0.59 -3.31 14.60
C LEU A 17 -0.60 -2.59 15.95
N GLY A 18 -1.80 -2.34 16.49
CA GLY A 18 -2.04 -1.56 17.69
C GLY A 18 -2.40 -0.11 17.37
N HIS A 19 -1.41 0.70 17.00
CA HIS A 19 -1.61 2.08 16.54
C HIS A 19 -1.11 2.24 15.11
N ALA A 20 -1.88 2.92 14.27
CA ALA A 20 -1.49 3.25 12.91
C ALA A 20 -1.78 4.72 12.60
N VAL A 21 -0.92 5.33 11.79
CA VAL A 21 -1.14 6.66 11.24
C VAL A 21 -2.40 6.64 10.36
N ARG A 22 -3.27 7.64 10.52
CA ARG A 22 -4.31 7.95 9.54
C ARG A 22 -3.78 9.03 8.61
N ALA A 23 -3.58 8.68 7.34
CA ALA A 23 -3.02 9.59 6.36
C ALA A 23 -4.13 10.17 5.47
N ASP A 24 -4.06 11.47 5.14
CA ASP A 24 -4.91 12.04 4.08
C ASP A 24 -4.48 11.58 2.68
N ARG A 25 -3.20 11.22 2.54
CA ARG A 25 -2.56 10.72 1.31
C ARG A 25 -1.47 9.71 1.62
N THR A 26 -1.33 8.71 0.76
CA THR A 26 -0.26 7.69 0.79
C THR A 26 0.43 7.62 -0.56
N ALA A 27 1.73 7.90 -0.59
CA ALA A 27 2.57 7.71 -1.78
C ALA A 27 3.28 6.35 -1.69
N THR A 28 2.78 5.33 -2.38
CA THR A 28 3.40 4.00 -2.46
C THR A 28 4.40 3.91 -3.59
N PHE A 29 5.35 2.97 -3.47
CA PHE A 29 6.24 2.63 -4.57
C PHE A 29 5.90 1.29 -5.21
N VAL A 30 6.25 1.16 -6.50
CA VAL A 30 6.20 -0.06 -7.34
C VAL A 30 4.80 -0.56 -7.66
N GLY A 31 3.89 -0.56 -6.69
CA GLY A 31 2.52 -1.02 -6.82
C GLY A 31 1.77 -0.95 -5.50
N TRP A 32 0.54 -1.44 -5.53
CA TRP A 32 -0.30 -1.55 -4.34
C TRP A 32 0.20 -2.68 -3.45
N LYS A 33 0.09 -2.49 -2.14
CA LYS A 33 0.35 -3.54 -1.16
C LYS A 33 -0.95 -4.35 -0.98
N ALA A 34 -0.85 -5.63 -0.62
CA ALA A 34 -2.03 -6.48 -0.51
C ALA A 34 -3.05 -5.94 0.52
N GLY A 35 -2.56 -5.41 1.64
CA GLY A 35 -3.37 -4.79 2.68
C GLY A 35 -4.09 -3.51 2.26
N PHE A 36 -3.77 -2.94 1.09
CA PHE A 36 -4.46 -1.75 0.58
C PHE A 36 -5.81 -2.08 -0.03
N LEU A 37 -6.03 -3.36 -0.36
CA LEU A 37 -7.29 -3.88 -0.88
C LEU A 37 -8.22 -4.38 0.23
N ASP A 38 -7.75 -4.39 1.48
CA ASP A 38 -8.54 -4.82 2.64
C ASP A 38 -9.34 -3.63 3.20
N GLU A 39 -10.65 -3.84 3.43
CA GLU A 39 -11.55 -2.81 3.97
C GLU A 39 -11.08 -2.33 5.37
N THR A 40 -10.40 -3.16 6.17
CA THR A 40 -9.92 -2.79 7.51
C THR A 40 -8.84 -1.71 7.50
N GLY A 41 -8.10 -1.57 6.40
CA GLY A 41 -7.05 -0.57 6.24
C GLY A 41 -7.48 0.73 5.57
N ARG A 42 -8.70 0.76 5.01
CA ARG A 42 -9.16 1.83 4.11
C ARG A 42 -9.12 3.21 4.76
N ASP A 43 -9.52 3.30 6.02
CA ASP A 43 -9.57 4.55 6.79
C ASP A 43 -8.18 5.07 7.22
N LEU A 44 -7.12 4.28 7.01
CA LEU A 44 -5.74 4.66 7.32
C LEU A 44 -5.01 5.27 6.11
N LEU A 45 -5.42 4.91 4.89
CA LEU A 45 -4.65 5.13 3.67
C LEU A 45 -4.85 6.51 3.03
N GLY A 46 -6.05 7.09 3.15
CA GLY A 46 -6.43 8.30 2.42
C GLY A 46 -6.33 8.12 0.91
N ARG A 47 -5.96 9.17 0.17
CA ARG A 47 -5.75 9.07 -1.28
C ARG A 47 -4.41 8.40 -1.60
N ILE A 48 -4.46 7.28 -2.32
CA ILE A 48 -3.29 6.50 -2.71
C ILE A 48 -2.75 6.98 -4.06
N GLU A 49 -1.43 7.10 -4.17
CA GLU A 49 -0.70 7.38 -5.40
C GLU A 49 0.47 6.39 -5.52
N VAL A 50 0.60 5.72 -6.68
CA VAL A 50 1.75 4.85 -6.95
C VAL A 50 2.82 5.68 -7.66
N VAL A 51 3.93 5.90 -6.97
CA VAL A 51 5.10 6.63 -7.46
C VAL A 51 6.08 5.64 -8.08
N GLU A 52 6.41 5.86 -9.34
CA GLU A 52 7.43 5.09 -10.05
C GLU A 52 8.83 5.45 -9.53
N ILE A 53 9.62 4.42 -9.20
CA ILE A 53 11.01 4.57 -8.73
C ILE A 53 12.02 3.89 -9.67
N GLY A 54 11.62 3.64 -10.92
CA GLY A 54 12.48 3.06 -11.95
C GLY A 54 12.59 1.54 -11.93
N ILE A 55 11.62 0.82 -11.35
CA ILE A 55 11.61 -0.65 -11.41
C ILE A 55 11.25 -1.12 -12.83
N PRO A 56 12.07 -1.97 -13.47
CA PRO A 56 11.75 -2.55 -14.77
C PRO A 56 10.42 -3.30 -14.78
N GLU A 57 9.62 -3.08 -15.82
CA GLU A 57 8.29 -3.67 -15.96
C GLU A 57 8.30 -5.21 -15.89
N VAL A 58 9.34 -5.85 -16.45
CA VAL A 58 9.51 -7.30 -16.39
C VAL A 58 9.61 -7.83 -14.95
N LEU A 59 10.18 -7.06 -14.03
CA LEU A 59 10.25 -7.44 -12.61
C LEU A 59 8.89 -7.25 -11.93
N LYS A 60 8.15 -6.18 -12.27
CA LYS A 60 6.77 -5.98 -11.80
C LYS A 60 5.86 -7.12 -12.25
N GLN A 61 5.99 -7.57 -13.49
CA GLN A 61 5.19 -8.69 -14.01
C GLN A 61 5.59 -10.04 -13.40
N ARG A 62 6.90 -10.29 -13.21
CA ARG A 62 7.41 -11.56 -12.69
C ARG A 62 7.12 -11.75 -11.20
N HIS A 63 7.13 -10.67 -10.42
CA HIS A 63 7.03 -10.71 -8.96
C HIS A 63 5.75 -10.09 -8.40
N GLY A 64 5.01 -9.34 -9.22
CA GLY A 64 3.72 -8.78 -8.85
C GLY A 64 2.68 -9.86 -8.62
N ARG A 65 1.76 -9.59 -7.69
CA ARG A 65 0.61 -10.44 -7.44
C ARG A 65 -0.61 -9.79 -8.09
N PRO A 66 -1.46 -10.55 -8.80
CA PRO A 66 -2.71 -9.99 -9.31
C PRO A 66 -3.57 -9.50 -8.15
N ALA A 67 -4.31 -8.41 -8.37
CA ALA A 67 -5.34 -7.98 -7.43
C ALA A 67 -6.34 -9.14 -7.24
N ARG A 68 -6.59 -9.52 -5.99
CA ARG A 68 -7.62 -10.52 -5.68
C ARG A 68 -8.98 -9.89 -5.99
N ALA A 69 -9.79 -10.58 -6.78
CA ALA A 69 -11.16 -10.18 -7.11
C ALA A 69 -12.06 -10.23 -5.86
#